data_AF-A0A7G6VUK3-F1
#
_entry.id   AF-A0A7G6VUK3-F1
#
_cell.length_a   1.000
_cell.length_b   1.000
_cell.length_c   1.000
_cell.angle_alpha   90.00
_cell.angle_beta   90.00
_cell.angle_gamma   90.00
#
_symmetry.space_group_name_H-M   'P 1'
#
loop_
_entity.id
_entity.type
_entity.pdbx_description
1 polymer ?
#
loop_
_entity_poly.entity_id
_entity_poly.type
_entity_poly.pdbx_seq_one_letter_code
_entity_poly.pdbx_strand_id
1 'polypeptide(L)'
;MHRAIKGKVYAMGRPARPAGERHAVRFAARSLDGSVARRARALAAAVVQAYLDDEARKDVLDRALFEARQRFDPDPIHGIATASESDVPDKFAKERLARFEARGCQQLGERDWQAETRAISAKVEQQLARRFRNYLR
;
A
#
# COMPACT_ATOMS: atom_id res chain seq x y z
N MET A 1 15.09 -25.89 -37.99
CA MET A 1 15.65 -25.74 -36.63
C MET A 1 15.97 -24.27 -36.40
N HIS A 2 15.22 -23.55 -35.55
CA HIS A 2 15.48 -22.13 -35.26
C HIS A 2 15.97 -21.99 -33.81
N ARG A 3 17.15 -21.39 -33.65
CA ARG A 3 17.76 -21.07 -32.35
C ARG A 3 17.00 -19.91 -31.72
N ALA A 4 16.43 -20.13 -30.54
CA ALA A 4 15.86 -19.07 -29.72
C ALA A 4 16.98 -18.15 -29.20
N ILE A 5 16.85 -16.85 -29.48
CA ILE A 5 17.75 -15.81 -28.94
C ILE A 5 17.34 -15.59 -27.48
N LYS A 6 18.13 -16.10 -26.53
CA LYS A 6 18.01 -15.76 -25.11
C LYS A 6 18.51 -14.33 -24.89
N GLY A 7 17.58 -13.37 -24.85
CA GLY A 7 17.88 -12.01 -24.42
C GLY A 7 18.31 -11.98 -22.94
N LYS A 8 19.37 -11.21 -22.64
CA LYS A 8 19.80 -10.91 -21.26
C LYS A 8 18.67 -10.15 -20.55
N VAL A 9 18.06 -10.77 -19.54
CA VAL A 9 17.19 -10.07 -18.59
C VAL A 9 18.11 -9.28 -17.67
N TYR A 10 18.17 -7.96 -17.86
CA TYR A 10 18.78 -7.07 -16.87
C TYR A 10 17.88 -7.10 -15.64
N ALA A 11 18.40 -7.59 -14.52
CA ALA A 11 17.76 -7.42 -13.22
C ALA A 11 17.71 -5.91 -12.96
N MET A 12 16.56 -5.30 -13.20
CA MET A 12 16.30 -3.90 -12.90
C MET A 12 16.46 -3.74 -11.39
N GLY A 13 17.60 -3.18 -10.97
CA GLY A 13 17.84 -2.83 -9.58
C GLY A 13 16.69 -1.96 -9.10
N ARG A 14 16.04 -2.39 -8.02
CA ARG A 14 14.89 -1.69 -7.44
C ARG A 14 15.31 -0.24 -7.19
N PRO A 15 14.71 0.78 -7.84
CA PRO A 15 15.13 2.15 -7.65
C PRO A 15 15.08 2.50 -6.16
N ALA A 16 16.11 3.21 -5.69
CA ALA A 16 16.13 3.75 -4.35
C ALA A 16 14.84 4.57 -4.16
N ARG A 17 14.09 4.26 -3.10
CA ARG A 17 12.76 4.85 -2.90
C ARG A 17 12.88 6.38 -2.83
N PRO A 18 11.96 7.11 -3.44
CA PRO A 18 12.07 8.55 -3.61
C PRO A 18 12.04 9.27 -2.26
N ALA A 19 12.83 10.33 -2.15
CA ALA A 19 12.86 11.22 -0.97
C ALA A 19 11.47 11.77 -0.59
N GLY A 20 10.52 11.76 -1.54
CA GLY A 20 9.11 12.13 -1.37
C GLY A 20 8.38 11.32 -0.30
N GLU A 21 8.54 9.99 -0.24
CA GLU A 21 7.82 9.16 0.75
C GLU A 21 8.25 9.52 2.18
N ARG A 22 9.55 9.67 2.42
CA ARG A 22 10.07 10.03 3.75
C ARG A 22 9.56 11.41 4.18
N HIS A 23 9.52 12.37 3.25
CA HIS A 23 8.98 13.70 3.52
C HIS A 23 7.49 13.65 3.84
N ALA A 24 6.70 12.96 3.01
CA ALA A 24 5.25 12.79 3.20
C ALA A 24 4.94 12.11 4.55
N VAL A 25 5.67 11.05 4.90
CA VAL A 25 5.52 10.35 6.19
C VAL A 25 5.83 11.27 7.37
N ARG A 26 6.92 12.06 7.28
CA ARG A 26 7.26 13.04 8.32
C ARG A 26 6.20 14.12 8.44
N PHE A 27 5.68 14.61 7.31
CA PHE A 27 4.64 15.63 7.27
C PHE A 27 3.34 15.10 7.88
N ALA A 28 2.86 13.95 7.42
CA ALA A 28 1.64 13.31 7.93
C ALA A 28 1.74 12.94 9.42
N ALA A 29 2.94 12.61 9.92
CA ALA A 29 3.15 12.30 11.33
C ALA A 29 3.22 13.53 12.25
N ARG A 30 3.18 14.76 11.74
CA ARG A 30 3.21 15.99 12.55
C ARG A 30 1.92 16.20 13.34
N SER A 31 0.79 15.77 12.80
CA SER A 31 -0.53 15.87 13.43
C SER A 31 -0.82 14.70 14.39
N LEU A 32 0.11 13.74 14.52
CA LEU A 32 -0.05 12.58 15.39
C LEU A 32 0.73 12.79 16.68
N ASP A 33 0.10 12.51 17.82
CA ASP A 33 0.73 12.61 19.13
C ASP A 33 1.40 11.31 19.58
N GLY A 34 2.39 11.49 20.47
CA GLY A 34 3.04 10.40 21.20
C GLY A 34 4.37 9.92 20.60
N SER A 35 4.82 8.77 21.09
CA SER A 35 6.14 8.23 20.73
C SER A 35 6.28 7.96 19.23
N VAL A 36 7.51 7.97 18.72
CA VAL A 36 7.82 7.63 17.32
C VAL A 36 7.19 6.27 16.92
N ALA A 37 7.17 5.31 17.84
CA ALA A 37 6.55 4.01 17.64
C ALA A 37 5.03 4.08 17.46
N ARG A 38 4.36 4.88 18.29
CA ARG A 38 2.90 5.07 18.26
C ARG A 38 2.50 5.79 16.98
N ARG A 39 3.18 6.88 16.64
CA ARG A 39 2.94 7.65 15.40
C ARG A 39 3.14 6.80 14.15
N ALA A 40 4.22 6.01 14.09
CA ALA A 40 4.47 5.12 12.96
C ALA A 40 3.37 4.05 12.78
N ARG A 41 2.86 3.48 13.87
CA ARG A 41 1.75 2.50 13.82
C ARG A 41 0.44 3.14 13.38
N ALA A 42 0.09 4.29 13.97
CA ALA A 42 -1.13 5.01 13.62
C ALA A 42 -1.12 5.44 12.15
N LEU A 43 0.01 5.95 11.66
CA LEU A 43 0.16 6.31 10.26
C LEU A 43 0.07 5.08 9.33
N ALA A 44 0.69 3.96 9.70
CA ALA A 44 0.60 2.73 8.92
C ALA A 44 -0.84 2.21 8.79
N ALA A 45 -1.59 2.21 9.90
CA ALA A 45 -3.00 1.84 9.90
C ALA A 45 -3.84 2.78 9.02
N ALA A 46 -3.62 4.09 9.12
CA ALA A 46 -4.33 5.06 8.30
C ALA A 46 -4.03 4.92 6.81
N VAL A 47 -2.77 4.67 6.44
CA VAL A 47 -2.37 4.42 5.05
C VAL A 47 -3.03 3.15 4.49
N VAL A 48 -3.07 2.08 5.28
CA VAL A 48 -3.72 0.83 4.86
C VAL A 48 -5.23 1.02 4.72
N GLN A 49 -5.87 1.73 5.65
CA GLN A 49 -7.29 2.03 5.54
C GLN A 49 -7.58 2.89 4.30
N ALA A 50 -6.78 3.92 4.04
CA ALA A 50 -6.94 4.76 2.85
C ALA A 50 -6.79 3.98 1.54
N TYR A 51 -5.90 2.99 1.49
CA TYR A 51 -5.78 2.07 0.35
C TYR A 51 -7.03 1.19 0.19
N LEU A 52 -7.55 0.63 1.28
CA LEU A 52 -8.76 -0.21 1.23
C LEU A 52 -10.01 0.59 0.84
N ASP A 53 -10.14 1.82 1.35
CA ASP A 53 -11.23 2.72 1.00
C ASP A 53 -11.17 3.07 -0.50
N ASP A 54 -9.97 3.25 -1.04
CA ASP A 54 -9.77 3.45 -2.48
C ASP A 54 -10.14 2.22 -3.30
N GLU A 55 -9.71 1.03 -2.85
CA GLU A 55 -10.06 -0.23 -3.50
C GLU A 55 -11.56 -0.53 -3.46
N ALA A 56 -12.26 -0.07 -2.40
CA ALA A 56 -13.69 -0.25 -2.22
C ALA A 56 -14.54 0.71 -3.09
N ARG A 57 -13.95 1.78 -3.66
CA ARG A 57 -14.66 2.71 -4.58
C ARG A 57 -14.91 2.02 -5.91
N LYS A 58 -16.06 1.35 -6.01
CA LYS A 58 -16.54 0.69 -7.23
C LYS A 58 -17.24 1.65 -8.18
N ASP A 59 -17.84 2.71 -7.66
CA ASP A 59 -18.56 3.70 -8.45
C ASP A 59 -17.60 4.70 -9.13
N VAL A 60 -17.79 4.91 -10.42
CA VAL A 60 -16.92 5.76 -11.25
C VAL A 60 -17.08 7.25 -10.90
N LEU A 61 -18.30 7.68 -10.58
CA LEU A 61 -18.58 9.06 -10.17
C LEU A 61 -17.94 9.33 -8.80
N ASP A 62 -18.11 8.43 -7.83
CA ASP A 62 -17.48 8.56 -6.52
C ASP A 62 -15.95 8.66 -6.63
N ARG A 63 -15.36 7.85 -7.50
CA ARG A 63 -13.92 7.91 -7.78
C ARG A 63 -13.52 9.25 -8.40
N ALA A 64 -14.23 9.74 -9.39
CA ALA A 64 -13.93 11.01 -10.05
C ALA A 64 -14.07 12.20 -9.08
N LEU A 65 -15.09 12.20 -8.22
CA LEU A 65 -15.28 13.22 -7.19
C LEU A 65 -14.16 13.20 -6.16
N PHE A 66 -13.74 12.00 -5.74
CA PHE A 66 -12.62 11.84 -4.83
C PHE A 66 -11.30 12.32 -5.46
N GLU A 67 -11.01 11.94 -6.71
CA GLU A 67 -9.83 12.43 -7.44
C GLU A 67 -9.85 13.95 -7.62
N ALA A 68 -11.02 14.55 -7.89
CA ALA A 68 -11.17 16.00 -7.94
C ALA A 68 -10.87 16.64 -6.58
N ARG A 69 -11.39 16.09 -5.49
CA ARG A 69 -11.12 16.57 -4.12
C ARG A 69 -9.62 16.54 -3.81
N GLN A 70 -8.93 15.45 -4.14
CA GLN A 70 -7.49 15.31 -3.92
C GLN A 70 -6.64 16.35 -4.68
N ARG A 71 -7.14 16.91 -5.79
CA ARG A 71 -6.46 18.01 -6.50
C ARG A 71 -6.56 19.35 -5.79
N PHE A 72 -7.68 19.61 -5.11
CA PHE A 72 -7.91 20.88 -4.40
C PHE A 72 -7.41 20.84 -2.94
N ASP A 73 -7.50 19.67 -2.31
CA ASP A 73 -7.18 19.45 -0.90
C ASP A 73 -6.49 18.08 -0.76
N PRO A 74 -5.18 18.01 -1.07
CA PRO A 74 -4.47 16.74 -1.12
C PRO A 74 -4.29 16.15 0.28
N ASP A 75 -4.81 14.94 0.48
CA ASP A 75 -4.58 14.19 1.70
C ASP A 75 -3.21 13.49 1.63
N PRO A 76 -2.24 13.84 2.49
CA PRO A 76 -0.94 13.21 2.49
C PRO A 76 -1.00 11.71 2.80
N ILE A 77 -2.00 11.23 3.56
CA ILE A 77 -2.16 9.80 3.86
C ILE A 77 -2.57 9.04 2.61
N HIS A 78 -3.57 9.57 1.88
CA HIS A 78 -3.98 9.02 0.60
C HIS A 78 -2.82 9.02 -0.40
N GLY A 79 -2.06 10.12 -0.50
CA GLY A 79 -0.87 10.19 -1.35
C GLY A 79 0.17 9.12 -1.03
N ILE A 80 0.40 8.80 0.25
CA ILE A 80 1.29 7.69 0.63
C ILE A 80 0.70 6.32 0.24
N ALA A 81 -0.62 6.17 0.32
CA ALA A 81 -1.31 4.91 0.04
C ALA A 81 -1.34 4.56 -1.46
N THR A 82 -1.61 5.53 -2.33
CA THR A 82 -2.01 5.28 -3.73
C THR A 82 -1.09 5.90 -4.78
N ALA A 83 -0.07 6.67 -4.39
CA ALA A 83 0.89 7.19 -5.37
C ALA A 83 1.50 6.05 -6.20
N SER A 84 1.90 6.35 -7.44
CA SER A 84 2.55 5.38 -8.34
C SER A 84 3.82 4.75 -7.76
N GLU A 85 4.44 5.41 -6.77
CA GLU A 85 5.64 4.96 -6.06
C GLU A 85 5.30 4.19 -4.77
N SER A 86 4.03 4.14 -4.37
CA SER A 86 3.55 3.36 -3.23
C SER A 86 3.70 1.87 -3.50
N ASP A 87 4.32 1.16 -2.55
CA ASP A 87 4.40 -0.29 -2.60
C ASP A 87 3.27 -0.99 -1.83
N VAL A 88 2.26 -0.23 -1.36
CA VAL A 88 1.09 -0.78 -0.68
C VAL A 88 0.28 -1.68 -1.62
N PRO A 89 -0.10 -1.26 -2.85
CA PRO A 89 -0.83 -2.13 -3.78
C PRO A 89 -0.08 -3.43 -4.08
N ASP A 90 1.22 -3.32 -4.38
CA ASP A 90 2.09 -4.48 -4.64
C ASP A 90 2.17 -5.46 -3.47
N LYS A 91 2.21 -4.95 -2.23
CA LYS A 91 2.23 -5.79 -1.03
C LYS A 91 0.91 -6.53 -0.86
N PHE A 92 -0.21 -5.82 -1.03
CA PHE A 92 -1.53 -6.45 -0.98
C PHE A 92 -1.69 -7.52 -2.07
N ALA A 93 -1.32 -7.19 -3.31
CA ALA A 93 -1.38 -8.14 -4.43
C ALA A 93 -0.54 -9.40 -4.17
N LYS A 94 0.68 -9.26 -3.66
CA LYS A 94 1.56 -10.40 -3.32
C LYS A 94 0.98 -11.29 -2.23
N GLU A 95 0.45 -10.69 -1.16
CA GLU A 95 -0.15 -11.46 -0.06
C GLU A 95 -1.44 -12.15 -0.49
N ARG A 96 -2.28 -11.47 -1.29
CA ARG A 96 -3.50 -12.07 -1.87
C ARG A 96 -3.16 -13.23 -2.78
N LEU A 97 -2.18 -13.07 -3.68
CA LEU A 97 -1.75 -14.13 -4.58
C LEU A 97 -1.21 -15.33 -3.81
N ALA A 98 -0.30 -15.12 -2.86
CA ALA A 98 0.27 -16.21 -2.06
C ALA A 98 -0.80 -16.99 -1.29
N ARG A 99 -1.83 -16.30 -0.78
CA ARG A 99 -2.95 -16.94 -0.07
C ARG A 99 -3.90 -17.65 -1.02
N PHE A 100 -4.17 -17.08 -2.18
CA PHE A 100 -4.95 -17.72 -3.24
C PHE A 100 -4.30 -19.02 -3.72
N GLU A 101 -2.98 -19.01 -3.94
CA GLU A 101 -2.18 -20.19 -4.30
C GLU A 101 -2.20 -21.23 -3.17
N ALA A 102 -2.05 -20.80 -1.91
CA ALA A 102 -2.10 -21.70 -0.76
C ALA A 102 -3.46 -22.41 -0.58
N ARG A 103 -4.53 -21.85 -1.15
CA ARG A 103 -5.88 -22.47 -1.21
C ARG A 103 -6.11 -23.33 -2.45
N GLY A 104 -5.09 -23.57 -3.28
CA GLY A 104 -5.28 -24.28 -4.55
C GLY A 104 -6.14 -23.49 -5.54
N CYS A 105 -5.99 -22.17 -5.57
CA CYS A 105 -6.69 -21.27 -6.49
C CYS A 105 -8.22 -21.24 -6.30
N GLN A 106 -8.69 -21.54 -5.09
CA GLN A 106 -10.11 -21.43 -4.75
C GLN A 106 -10.49 -20.02 -4.32
N GLN A 107 -11.60 -19.52 -4.88
CA GLN A 107 -12.20 -18.25 -4.45
C GLN A 107 -12.84 -18.41 -3.07
N LEU A 108 -12.79 -17.32 -2.29
CA LEU A 108 -13.39 -17.24 -0.98
C LEU A 108 -14.80 -16.66 -1.09
N GLY A 109 -15.69 -17.09 -0.19
CA GLY A 109 -16.93 -16.37 0.07
C GLY A 109 -16.65 -15.03 0.77
N GLU A 110 -17.62 -14.13 0.75
CA GLU A 110 -17.48 -12.75 1.25
C GLU A 110 -16.93 -12.67 2.69
N ARG A 111 -17.44 -13.52 3.60
CA ARG A 111 -16.99 -13.53 5.00
C ARG A 111 -15.51 -13.90 5.14
N ASP A 112 -15.07 -14.93 4.42
CA ASP A 112 -13.70 -15.41 4.47
C ASP A 112 -12.76 -14.43 3.74
N TRP A 113 -13.26 -13.79 2.68
CA TRP A 113 -12.55 -12.70 2.00
C TRP A 113 -12.30 -11.51 2.94
N GLN A 114 -13.28 -11.11 3.75
CA GLN A 114 -13.09 -10.05 4.74
C GLN A 114 -12.10 -10.46 5.83
N ALA A 115 -12.16 -11.70 6.33
CA ALA A 115 -11.21 -12.21 7.32
C ALA A 115 -9.78 -12.24 6.77
N GLU A 116 -9.62 -12.68 5.52
CA GLU A 116 -8.35 -12.66 4.81
C GLU A 116 -7.82 -11.25 4.62
N THR A 117 -8.68 -10.33 4.16
CA THR A 117 -8.31 -8.92 3.97
C THR A 117 -7.80 -8.32 5.27
N ARG A 118 -8.47 -8.54 6.41
CA ARG A 118 -7.98 -8.08 7.73
C ARG A 118 -6.62 -8.68 8.09
N ALA A 119 -6.39 -9.96 7.81
CA ALA A 119 -5.11 -10.61 8.07
C ALA A 119 -3.98 -10.05 7.20
N ILE A 120 -4.27 -9.75 5.92
CA ILE A 120 -3.33 -9.09 5.01
C ILE A 120 -3.03 -7.67 5.49
N SER A 121 -4.06 -6.89 5.83
CA SER A 121 -3.93 -5.53 6.36
C SER A 121 -3.02 -5.50 7.58
N ALA A 122 -3.25 -6.34 8.59
CA ALA A 122 -2.40 -6.40 9.78
C ALA A 122 -0.92 -6.68 9.45
N LYS A 123 -0.65 -7.55 8.47
CA LYS A 123 0.72 -7.86 8.03
C LYS A 123 1.35 -6.67 7.29
N VAL A 124 0.61 -6.02 6.40
CA VAL A 124 1.10 -4.85 5.64
C VAL A 124 1.32 -3.67 6.58
N GLU A 125 0.39 -3.40 7.50
CA GLU A 125 0.52 -2.39 8.56
C GLU A 125 1.78 -2.58 9.38
N GLN A 126 2.09 -3.81 9.81
CA GLN A 126 3.31 -4.08 10.58
C GLN A 126 4.58 -3.75 9.78
N GLN A 127 4.60 -4.09 8.49
CA GLN A 127 5.73 -3.79 7.61
C GLN A 127 5.90 -2.28 7.40
N LEU A 128 4.79 -1.57 7.16
CA LEU A 128 4.77 -0.11 7.01
C LEU A 128 5.18 0.59 8.29
N ALA A 129 4.64 0.18 9.44
CA ALA A 129 4.97 0.76 10.74
C ALA A 129 6.47 0.64 11.04
N ARG A 130 7.09 -0.52 10.72
CA ARG A 130 8.55 -0.69 10.85
C ARG A 130 9.30 0.29 9.95
N ARG A 131 8.86 0.48 8.70
CA ARG A 131 9.46 1.43 7.75
C ARG A 131 9.31 2.87 8.22
N PHE A 132 8.09 3.30 8.55
CA PHE A 132 7.80 4.67 8.99
C PHE A 132 8.53 5.02 10.27
N ARG A 133 8.71 4.07 11.18
CA ARG A 133 9.54 4.28 12.38
C ARG A 133 10.99 4.66 12.03
N ASN A 134 11.56 4.10 10.96
CA ASN A 134 12.91 4.46 10.51
C ASN A 134 12.93 5.86 9.86
N TYR A 135 11.84 6.27 9.22
CA TYR A 135 11.71 7.61 8.62
C TYR A 135 11.52 8.71 9.67
N LEU A 136 10.87 8.40 10.78
CA LEU A 136 10.58 9.31 11.89
C LEU A 136 11.68 9.37 12.97
N ARG A 137 12.68 8.50 12.89
CA ARG A 137 13.96 8.67 13.58
C ARG A 137 14.81 9.71 12.85
#